data_AF-A0AAW6ZXA8-F1
#
_entry.id   AF-A0AAW6ZXA8-F1
#
_cell.length_a   1.000
_cell.length_b   1.000
_cell.length_c   1.000
_cell.angle_alpha   90.00
_cell.angle_beta   90.00
_cell.angle_gamma   90.00
#
_symmetry.space_group_name_H-M   'P 1'
#
loop_
_entity.id
_entity.type
_entity.pdbx_description
1 polymer ?
#
loop_
_entity_poly.entity_id
_entity_poly.type
_entity_poly.pdbx_seq_one_letter_code
_entity_poly.pdbx_strand_id
1 'polypeptide(L)'
;MPMKVPKNATFKKHGIGNHLYLWSKEKGKPTSEHLIISAHGRTSSKSPIKLAANENLQFYCEHGYTQGGSMDIRRLASGYVKPRQIITSTDLDKDYDLTKYQSADEAETYAYIAQGMHDLESYYRDVLKLNDEVVEQFLMQHKGTVQMDVLTIRNRSCGTPPTLFEALKLLQDNDIKYSTIHCSFCRGLQNGTNFGQQNPVPLGKSIFD
;
A
#
# COMPACT_ATOMS: atom_id res chain seq x y z
N MET A 1 16.31 3.40 -15.04
CA MET A 1 15.43 3.23 -16.23
C MET A 1 13.99 3.15 -15.74
N PRO A 2 13.01 3.69 -16.46
CA PRO A 2 11.59 3.53 -16.15
C PRO A 2 11.19 2.03 -16.12
N MET A 3 10.86 1.48 -14.95
CA MET A 3 10.66 0.03 -14.72
C MET A 3 9.25 -0.45 -15.12
N LYS A 4 8.98 -0.59 -16.41
CA LYS A 4 7.70 -1.13 -16.90
C LYS A 4 7.44 -2.54 -16.33
N VAL A 5 6.34 -2.73 -15.59
CA VAL A 5 5.83 -4.07 -15.30
C VAL A 5 5.27 -4.65 -16.59
N PRO A 6 5.69 -5.86 -17.03
CA PRO A 6 5.13 -6.48 -18.21
C PRO A 6 3.62 -6.69 -18.08
N LYS A 7 2.88 -6.48 -19.18
CA LYS A 7 1.48 -6.88 -19.30
C LYS A 7 1.36 -8.35 -18.90
N ASN A 8 0.39 -8.69 -18.05
CA ASN A 8 0.16 -10.04 -17.50
C ASN A 8 1.21 -10.53 -16.47
N ALA A 9 2.01 -9.65 -15.88
CA ALA A 9 2.91 -10.06 -14.80
C ALA A 9 2.13 -10.69 -13.64
N THR A 10 2.53 -11.91 -13.24
CA THR A 10 1.91 -12.61 -12.11
C THR A 10 2.77 -12.48 -10.86
N PHE A 11 2.17 -12.01 -9.78
CA PHE A 11 2.79 -11.91 -8.46
C PHE A 11 2.56 -13.20 -7.68
N LYS A 12 3.64 -13.70 -7.08
CA LYS A 12 3.67 -14.94 -6.33
C LYS A 12 3.42 -14.65 -4.85
N LYS A 13 2.46 -15.36 -4.28
CA LYS A 13 2.20 -15.34 -2.83
C LYS A 13 3.32 -16.04 -2.07
N HIS A 14 3.88 -15.36 -1.09
CA HIS A 14 4.78 -15.91 -0.09
C HIS A 14 4.26 -15.63 1.31
N GLY A 15 4.24 -16.65 2.16
CA GLY A 15 3.82 -16.50 3.53
C GLY A 15 4.99 -16.13 4.44
N ILE A 16 4.91 -14.98 5.11
CA ILE A 16 5.89 -14.56 6.12
C ILE A 16 5.25 -14.66 7.51
N GLY A 17 5.88 -15.43 8.39
CA GLY A 17 5.34 -15.75 9.71
C GLY A 17 3.89 -16.28 9.65
N ASN A 18 3.12 -15.96 10.68
CA ASN A 18 1.73 -16.43 10.83
C ASN A 18 0.69 -15.49 10.22
N HIS A 19 1.03 -14.21 10.04
CA HIS A 19 0.04 -13.16 9.79
C HIS A 19 0.17 -12.48 8.42
N LEU A 20 1.25 -12.68 7.65
CA LEU A 20 1.50 -11.87 6.46
C LEU A 20 1.54 -12.71 5.18
N TYR A 21 0.99 -12.16 4.10
CA TYR A 21 1.33 -12.57 2.73
C TYR A 21 2.06 -11.44 2.03
N LEU A 22 3.25 -11.74 1.55
CA LEU A 22 3.99 -10.93 0.60
C LEU A 22 3.65 -11.40 -0.82
N TRP A 23 3.35 -10.45 -1.68
CA TRP A 23 3.13 -10.63 -3.10
C TRP A 23 4.25 -9.91 -3.84
N SER A 24 5.06 -10.67 -4.56
CA SER A 24 6.18 -10.15 -5.35
C SER A 24 6.38 -11.00 -6.61
N LYS A 25 7.10 -10.51 -7.63
CA LYS A 25 7.33 -11.29 -8.87
C LYS A 25 8.10 -12.58 -8.60
N GLU A 26 9.02 -12.53 -7.63
CA GLU A 26 9.82 -13.67 -7.18
C GLU A 26 9.45 -14.02 -5.75
N LYS A 27 8.91 -15.23 -5.55
CA LYS A 27 8.36 -15.69 -4.28
C LYS A 27 9.38 -15.52 -3.14
N GLY A 28 9.02 -14.71 -2.15
CA GLY A 28 9.81 -14.51 -0.93
C GLY A 28 11.02 -13.60 -1.09
N LYS A 29 11.14 -12.90 -2.23
CA LYS A 29 12.17 -11.89 -2.44
C LYS A 29 11.54 -10.54 -2.76
N PRO A 30 12.17 -9.42 -2.33
CA PRO A 30 11.77 -8.11 -2.80
C PRO A 30 12.06 -8.00 -4.30
N THR A 31 11.07 -7.57 -5.08
CA THR A 31 11.23 -7.33 -6.52
C THR A 31 11.06 -5.87 -6.92
N SER A 32 10.96 -5.00 -5.92
CA SER A 32 10.93 -3.55 -6.03
C SER A 32 11.59 -2.92 -4.80
N GLU A 33 11.99 -1.66 -4.92
CA GLU A 33 12.35 -0.82 -3.76
C GLU A 33 11.11 -0.36 -2.97
N HIS A 34 9.93 -0.47 -3.58
CA HIS A 34 8.64 -0.02 -3.06
C HIS A 34 7.77 -1.20 -2.61
N LEU A 35 7.18 -1.06 -1.43
CA LEU A 35 6.18 -1.97 -0.86
C LEU A 35 4.88 -1.23 -0.60
N ILE A 36 3.72 -1.81 -0.95
CA ILE A 36 2.41 -1.37 -0.47
C ILE A 36 1.97 -2.29 0.67
N ILE A 37 1.63 -1.74 1.83
CA ILE A 37 0.90 -2.44 2.88
C ILE A 37 -0.59 -2.18 2.67
N SER A 38 -1.33 -3.17 2.17
CA SER A 38 -2.79 -3.13 2.05
C SER A 38 -3.47 -3.83 3.22
N ALA A 39 -4.13 -3.05 4.07
CA ALA A 39 -4.74 -3.52 5.31
C ALA A 39 -5.84 -2.55 5.79
N HIS A 40 -6.60 -2.96 6.81
CA HIS A 40 -7.18 -1.99 7.73
C HIS A 40 -6.15 -1.64 8.80
N GLY A 41 -6.25 -0.41 9.29
CA GLY A 41 -5.34 0.12 10.30
C GLY A 41 -6.12 0.90 11.35
N ARG A 42 -5.61 0.84 12.57
CA ARG A 42 -6.00 1.72 13.68
C ARG A 42 -4.78 1.94 14.55
N THR A 43 -4.72 3.10 15.19
CA THR A 43 -3.64 3.42 16.13
C THR A 43 -3.56 2.34 17.20
N SER A 44 -2.37 1.80 17.43
CA SER A 44 -2.14 0.81 18.49
C SER A 44 -1.89 1.52 19.83
N SER A 45 -2.20 0.84 20.93
CA SER A 45 -1.81 1.28 22.27
C SER A 45 -0.34 0.96 22.61
N LYS A 46 0.39 0.30 21.70
CA LYS A 46 1.82 0.00 21.86
C LYS A 46 2.68 1.27 21.73
N SER A 47 3.94 1.14 22.14
CA SER A 47 4.93 2.22 22.04
C SER A 47 5.08 2.73 20.60
N PRO A 48 5.38 4.03 20.42
CA PRO A 48 5.76 4.56 19.12
C PRO A 48 6.92 3.77 18.48
N ILE A 49 6.94 3.75 17.15
CA ILE A 49 7.88 3.02 16.32
C ILE A 49 8.95 3.96 15.78
N LYS A 50 10.16 3.41 15.61
CA LYS A 50 11.26 4.04 14.89
C LYS A 50 11.69 3.11 13.75
N LEU A 51 11.82 3.66 12.55
CA LEU A 51 12.16 2.89 11.35
C LEU A 51 13.64 2.52 11.32
N ALA A 52 13.99 1.48 10.56
CA ALA A 52 15.39 1.20 10.30
C ALA A 52 16.00 2.27 9.37
N ALA A 53 17.33 2.34 9.34
CA ALA A 53 18.04 3.28 8.49
C ALA A 53 17.64 3.10 7.01
N ASN A 54 17.41 4.21 6.30
CA ASN A 54 17.02 4.25 4.89
C ASN A 54 15.63 3.71 4.55
N GLU A 55 14.79 3.44 5.56
CA GLU A 55 13.35 3.20 5.36
C GLU A 55 12.55 4.49 5.48
N ASN A 56 11.51 4.62 4.65
CA ASN A 56 10.49 5.65 4.80
C ASN A 56 9.08 5.06 4.71
N LEU A 57 8.19 5.54 5.58
CA LEU A 57 6.76 5.26 5.51
C LEU A 57 6.04 6.42 4.83
N GLN A 58 5.14 6.10 3.91
CA GLN A 58 4.29 7.05 3.21
C GLN A 58 2.84 6.79 3.55
N PHE A 59 2.19 7.75 4.20
CA PHE A 59 0.79 7.67 4.61
C PHE A 59 -0.10 8.57 3.75
N TYR A 60 -1.28 8.06 3.41
CA TYR A 60 -2.25 8.73 2.54
C TYR A 60 -3.45 9.33 3.27
N CYS A 61 -3.48 9.16 4.59
CA CYS A 61 -4.25 9.96 5.53
C CYS A 61 -3.34 10.37 6.70
N GLU A 62 -3.66 11.48 7.34
CA GLU A 62 -2.97 11.92 8.55
C GLU A 62 -3.39 11.07 9.75
N HIS A 63 -2.56 11.07 10.80
CA HIS A 63 -2.91 10.42 12.06
C HIS A 63 -4.24 10.95 12.62
N GLY A 64 -5.08 10.05 13.11
CA GLY A 64 -6.42 10.34 13.64
C GLY A 64 -7.55 10.33 12.60
N TYR A 65 -7.23 10.18 11.31
CA TYR A 65 -8.23 10.13 10.22
C TYR A 65 -8.45 8.72 9.68
N THR A 66 -9.64 8.48 9.13
CA THR A 66 -9.88 7.34 8.25
C THR A 66 -9.45 7.69 6.82
N GLN A 67 -8.93 6.69 6.12
CA GLN A 67 -8.57 6.84 4.71
C GLN A 67 -9.84 6.73 3.87
N GLY A 68 -10.14 7.79 3.13
CA GLY A 68 -11.32 7.90 2.30
C GLY A 68 -11.16 7.38 0.89
N GLY A 69 -12.29 7.32 0.18
CA GLY A 69 -12.38 7.12 -1.26
C GLY A 69 -11.75 5.80 -1.69
N SER A 70 -12.43 4.68 -1.39
CA SER A 70 -12.14 3.29 -1.80
C SER A 70 -10.74 3.18 -2.39
N MET A 71 -9.76 3.19 -1.50
CA MET A 71 -8.38 3.50 -1.85
C MET A 71 -7.78 2.25 -2.50
N ASP A 72 -8.16 2.09 -3.77
CA ASP A 72 -7.76 1.02 -4.65
C ASP A 72 -6.24 1.05 -4.74
N ILE A 73 -5.59 -0.06 -4.40
CA ILE A 73 -4.13 -0.20 -4.44
C ILE A 73 -3.53 0.19 -5.80
N ARG A 74 -4.30 0.15 -6.90
CA ARG A 74 -3.89 0.68 -8.21
C ARG A 74 -3.64 2.18 -8.18
N ARG A 75 -4.41 2.98 -7.43
CA ARG A 75 -4.17 4.43 -7.29
C ARG A 75 -2.81 4.74 -6.70
N LEU A 76 -2.34 3.90 -5.78
CA LEU A 76 -1.00 4.00 -5.22
C LEU A 76 0.06 3.47 -6.16
N ALA A 77 -0.14 2.25 -6.68
CA ALA A 77 0.79 1.62 -7.61
C ALA A 77 1.00 2.46 -8.87
N SER A 78 0.01 3.28 -9.24
CA SER A 78 0.09 4.17 -10.39
C SER A 78 0.83 5.48 -10.13
N GLY A 79 1.17 5.79 -8.87
CA GLY A 79 1.79 7.06 -8.49
C GLY A 79 0.86 8.27 -8.62
N TYR A 80 -0.45 8.05 -8.82
CA TYR A 80 -1.43 9.12 -8.99
C TYR A 80 -1.73 9.86 -7.69
N VAL A 81 -1.38 9.29 -6.53
CA VAL A 81 -1.67 9.87 -5.22
C VAL A 81 -0.36 10.28 -4.55
N LYS A 82 -0.31 11.52 -4.05
CA LYS A 82 0.79 11.97 -3.20
C LYS A 82 0.55 11.60 -1.72
N PRO A 83 1.58 11.18 -0.98
CA PRO A 83 1.44 10.98 0.46
C PRO A 83 1.10 12.30 1.15
N ARG A 84 0.28 12.22 2.19
CA ARG A 84 -0.03 13.35 3.09
C ARG A 84 1.02 13.48 4.18
N GLN A 85 1.60 12.37 4.61
CA GLN A 85 2.69 12.35 5.59
C GLN A 85 3.76 11.35 5.17
N ILE A 86 5.02 11.76 5.35
CA ILE A 86 6.19 10.91 5.13
C ILE A 86 6.92 10.85 6.47
N ILE A 87 7.15 9.64 6.97
CA ILE A 87 7.91 9.37 8.19
C ILE A 87 9.23 8.73 7.77
N THR A 88 10.33 9.25 8.28
CA THR A 88 11.68 8.80 7.97
C THR A 88 12.33 8.14 9.19
N SER A 89 13.50 7.52 8.98
CA SER A 89 14.27 6.88 10.07
C SER A 89 14.70 7.79 11.23
N THR A 90 14.64 9.11 11.06
CA THR A 90 14.91 10.08 12.13
C THR A 90 13.68 10.40 12.98
N ASP A 91 12.49 10.05 12.49
CA ASP A 91 11.23 10.36 13.14
C ASP A 91 10.77 9.24 14.08
N LEU A 92 9.89 9.60 15.01
CA LEU A 92 9.15 8.67 15.85
C LEU A 92 7.67 8.77 15.46
N ASP A 93 7.04 7.67 15.06
CA ASP A 93 5.61 7.64 14.69
C ASP A 93 4.84 6.66 15.58
N LYS A 94 3.51 6.76 15.57
CA LYS A 94 2.64 5.79 16.24
C LYS A 94 2.75 4.42 15.59
N ASP A 95 2.53 3.38 16.39
CA ASP A 95 2.29 2.03 15.86
C ASP A 95 0.82 1.87 15.49
N TYR A 96 0.52 0.90 14.63
CA TYR A 96 -0.84 0.64 14.14
C TYR A 96 -1.14 -0.85 14.18
N ASP A 97 -2.28 -1.25 14.74
CA ASP A 97 -2.78 -2.62 14.60
C ASP A 97 -3.24 -2.81 13.15
N LEU A 98 -2.77 -3.87 12.51
CA LEU A 98 -3.10 -4.17 11.12
C LEU A 98 -4.01 -5.39 11.04
N THR A 99 -5.19 -5.21 10.45
CA THR A 99 -6.12 -6.32 10.20
C THR A 99 -6.33 -6.52 8.71
N LYS A 100 -6.76 -7.73 8.32
CA LYS A 100 -7.09 -8.02 6.93
C LYS A 100 -8.09 -6.98 6.41
N TYR A 101 -7.78 -6.41 5.25
CA TYR A 101 -8.74 -5.62 4.49
C TYR A 101 -9.87 -6.55 4.01
N GLN A 102 -11.10 -6.28 4.42
CA GLN A 102 -12.30 -7.01 3.98
C GLN A 102 -13.25 -5.98 3.34
N SER A 103 -13.22 -5.84 2.02
CA SER A 103 -14.32 -5.17 1.33
C SER A 103 -15.53 -6.11 1.25
N ALA A 104 -16.74 -5.55 1.40
CA ALA A 104 -17.99 -6.28 1.18
C ALA A 104 -18.13 -6.74 -0.28
N ASP A 105 -17.48 -6.03 -1.20
CA ASP A 105 -17.40 -6.36 -2.61
C ASP A 105 -16.12 -7.16 -2.89
N GLU A 106 -16.25 -8.27 -3.60
CA GLU A 106 -15.22 -9.30 -3.88
C GLU A 106 -13.98 -8.82 -4.69
N ALA A 107 -13.77 -7.51 -4.84
CA ALA A 107 -12.83 -6.94 -5.81
C ALA A 107 -11.36 -6.90 -5.36
N GLU A 108 -11.06 -6.87 -4.05
CA GLU A 108 -9.69 -7.02 -3.53
C GLU A 108 -9.40 -8.47 -3.10
N THR A 109 -9.62 -9.40 -4.03
CA THR A 109 -9.20 -10.79 -3.83
C THR A 109 -7.69 -10.90 -4.02
N TYR A 110 -7.07 -11.82 -3.30
CA TYR A 110 -5.68 -12.22 -3.55
C TYR A 110 -5.39 -12.52 -5.04
N ALA A 111 -6.40 -12.94 -5.82
CA ALA A 111 -6.30 -13.11 -7.27
C ALA A 111 -6.06 -11.78 -8.00
N TYR A 112 -6.75 -10.72 -7.59
CA TYR A 112 -6.55 -9.38 -8.12
C TYR A 112 -5.14 -8.83 -7.81
N ILE A 113 -4.60 -9.05 -6.60
CA ILE A 113 -3.19 -8.69 -6.31
C ILE A 113 -2.23 -9.53 -7.17
N ALA A 114 -2.54 -10.81 -7.38
CA ALA A 114 -1.70 -11.70 -8.15
C ALA A 114 -1.58 -11.29 -9.63
N GLN A 115 -2.59 -10.69 -10.24
CA GLN A 115 -2.62 -10.49 -11.70
C GLN A 115 -3.04 -9.09 -12.17
N GLY A 116 -3.84 -8.35 -11.40
CA GLY A 116 -4.52 -7.13 -11.84
C GLY A 116 -3.94 -5.82 -11.34
N MET A 117 -3.20 -5.80 -10.22
CA MET A 117 -2.74 -4.54 -9.61
C MET A 117 -1.82 -3.72 -10.52
N HIS A 118 -1.05 -4.37 -11.38
CA HIS A 118 -0.08 -3.70 -12.26
C HIS A 118 -0.58 -3.48 -13.69
N ASP A 119 -1.82 -3.87 -13.99
CA ASP A 119 -2.48 -3.54 -15.25
C ASP A 119 -3.06 -2.12 -15.18
N LEU A 120 -2.16 -1.14 -15.13
CA LEU A 120 -2.54 0.27 -15.02
C LEU A 120 -3.22 0.80 -16.28
N GLU A 121 -2.93 0.21 -17.45
CA GLU A 121 -3.57 0.58 -18.71
C GLU A 121 -5.09 0.36 -18.60
N SER A 122 -5.51 -0.86 -18.25
CA SER A 122 -6.92 -1.19 -18.00
C SER A 122 -7.49 -0.39 -16.83
N TYR A 123 -6.71 -0.11 -15.79
CA TYR A 123 -7.19 0.74 -14.68
C TYR A 123 -7.52 2.16 -15.13
N TYR A 124 -6.61 2.81 -15.85
CA TYR A 124 -6.81 4.18 -16.33
C TYR A 124 -7.97 4.25 -17.33
N ARG A 125 -8.06 3.29 -18.24
CA ARG A 125 -9.12 3.27 -19.26
C ARG A 125 -10.48 2.87 -18.71
N ASP A 126 -10.55 1.78 -17.97
CA ASP A 126 -11.84 1.15 -17.63
C ASP A 126 -12.39 1.59 -16.27
N VAL A 127 -11.52 1.93 -15.30
CA VAL A 127 -11.94 2.38 -13.96
C VAL A 127 -11.98 3.90 -13.86
N LEU A 128 -10.93 4.57 -14.33
CA LEU A 128 -10.88 6.04 -14.33
C LEU A 128 -11.54 6.67 -15.57
N LYS A 129 -11.94 5.85 -16.56
CA LYS A 129 -12.64 6.29 -17.77
C LYS A 129 -11.88 7.38 -18.54
N LEU A 130 -10.55 7.27 -18.55
CA LEU A 130 -9.67 8.18 -19.27
C LEU A 130 -9.58 7.77 -20.74
N ASN A 131 -9.40 8.75 -21.62
CA ASN A 131 -9.15 8.48 -23.05
C ASN A 131 -7.70 8.01 -23.28
N ASP A 132 -7.45 7.37 -24.42
CA ASP A 132 -6.16 6.73 -24.70
C ASP A 132 -4.98 7.72 -24.68
N GLU A 133 -5.14 8.94 -25.20
CA GLU A 133 -4.11 9.98 -25.18
C GLU A 133 -3.70 10.35 -23.74
N VAL A 134 -4.67 10.48 -22.85
CA VAL A 134 -4.45 10.78 -21.43
C VAL A 134 -3.82 9.58 -20.72
N VAL A 135 -4.25 8.35 -21.01
CA VAL A 135 -3.63 7.12 -20.47
C VAL A 135 -2.16 7.05 -20.86
N GLU A 136 -1.82 7.29 -22.13
CA GLU A 136 -0.44 7.33 -22.61
C GLU A 136 0.39 8.41 -21.90
N GLN A 137 -0.17 9.62 -21.73
CA GLN A 137 0.50 10.69 -20.98
C GLN A 137 0.75 10.30 -19.52
N PHE A 138 -0.20 9.67 -18.83
CA PHE A 138 0.00 9.19 -17.46
C PHE A 138 1.10 8.13 -17.40
N LEU A 139 1.06 7.13 -18.29
CA LEU A 139 2.08 6.08 -18.34
C LEU A 139 3.48 6.65 -18.64
N MET A 140 3.57 7.71 -19.45
CA MET A 140 4.82 8.42 -19.76
C MET A 140 5.32 9.31 -18.61
N GLN A 141 4.45 10.10 -17.97
CA GLN A 141 4.79 10.99 -16.86
C GLN A 141 5.32 10.22 -15.64
N HIS A 142 4.74 9.05 -15.36
CA HIS A 142 5.16 8.22 -14.24
C HIS A 142 6.38 7.35 -14.50
N LYS A 143 7.10 7.55 -15.63
CA LYS A 143 8.32 6.82 -15.99
C LYS A 143 8.18 5.31 -15.74
N GLY A 144 7.02 4.72 -16.04
CA GLY A 144 6.77 3.30 -15.84
C GLY A 144 7.07 2.72 -14.45
N THR A 145 7.28 3.50 -13.38
CA THR A 145 7.53 2.97 -12.01
C THR A 145 6.23 2.48 -11.40
N VAL A 146 5.78 1.34 -11.90
CA VAL A 146 4.50 0.73 -11.56
C VAL A 146 4.71 -0.43 -10.60
N GLN A 147 5.91 -1.02 -10.57
CA GLN A 147 6.16 -2.21 -9.79
C GLN A 147 6.32 -1.88 -8.30
N MET A 148 5.34 -2.31 -7.51
CA MET A 148 5.41 -2.39 -6.07
C MET A 148 5.09 -3.81 -5.64
N ASP A 149 5.82 -4.32 -4.66
CA ASP A 149 5.40 -5.52 -3.96
C ASP A 149 4.22 -5.18 -3.04
N VAL A 150 3.43 -6.17 -2.63
CA VAL A 150 2.29 -5.95 -1.73
C VAL A 150 2.39 -6.82 -0.51
N LEU A 151 2.27 -6.22 0.67
CA LEU A 151 2.06 -6.91 1.93
C LEU A 151 0.58 -6.84 2.29
N THR A 152 0.00 -8.00 2.60
CA THR A 152 -1.37 -8.11 3.09
C THR A 152 -1.42 -8.91 4.39
N ILE A 153 -2.42 -8.62 5.23
CA ILE A 153 -2.67 -9.41 6.44
C ILE A 153 -3.52 -10.63 6.10
N ARG A 154 -3.15 -11.79 6.64
CA ARG A 154 -3.86 -13.06 6.44
C ARG A 154 -5.20 -13.06 7.17
N ASN A 155 -6.19 -13.69 6.55
CA ASN A 155 -7.45 -14.00 7.22
C ASN A 155 -7.20 -15.11 8.25
N ARG A 156 -7.30 -14.82 9.55
CA ARG A 156 -7.45 -15.86 10.58
C ARG A 156 -8.58 -15.45 11.52
N SER A 157 -9.46 -16.41 11.81
CA SER A 157 -10.61 -16.26 12.71
C SER A 157 -10.21 -16.12 14.19
N CYS A 158 -8.93 -16.30 14.51
CA CYS A 158 -8.39 -16.24 15.87
C CYS A 158 -6.94 -15.74 15.87
N GLY A 159 -6.59 -14.96 16.90
CA GLY A 159 -5.25 -14.41 17.13
C GLY A 159 -5.24 -12.88 17.22
N THR A 160 -4.22 -12.34 17.91
CA THR A 160 -3.97 -10.90 17.98
C THR A 160 -3.48 -10.41 16.61
N PRO A 161 -4.03 -9.33 16.04
CA PRO A 161 -3.50 -8.75 14.81
C PRO A 161 -2.05 -8.28 15.01
N PRO A 162 -1.17 -8.41 14.00
CA PRO A 162 0.17 -7.84 14.08
C PRO A 162 0.07 -6.32 14.08
N THR A 163 1.03 -5.67 14.73
CA THR A 163 1.22 -4.23 14.52
C THR A 163 2.09 -3.94 13.30
N LEU A 164 2.12 -2.68 12.86
CA LEU A 164 3.00 -2.23 11.78
C LEU A 164 4.46 -2.53 12.13
N PHE A 165 4.88 -2.26 13.36
CA PHE A 165 6.22 -2.63 13.83
C PHE A 165 6.51 -4.13 13.65
N GLU A 166 5.61 -4.99 14.10
CA GLU A 166 5.78 -6.45 14.01
C GLU A 166 5.83 -6.91 12.55
N ALA A 167 5.04 -6.27 11.68
CA ALA A 167 5.05 -6.56 10.25
C ALA A 167 6.38 -6.18 9.60
N LEU A 168 6.89 -4.98 9.87
CA LEU A 168 8.18 -4.50 9.37
C LEU A 168 9.34 -5.34 9.91
N LYS A 169 9.32 -5.64 11.20
CA LYS A 169 10.31 -6.50 11.85
C LYS A 169 10.34 -7.89 11.22
N LEU A 170 9.18 -8.49 10.91
CA LEU A 170 9.13 -9.78 10.23
C LEU A 170 9.75 -9.75 8.83
N LEU A 171 9.61 -8.65 8.08
CA LEU A 171 10.29 -8.50 6.79
C LEU A 171 11.81 -8.44 6.99
N GLN A 172 12.27 -7.61 7.93
CA GLN A 172 13.70 -7.45 8.24
C GLN A 172 14.34 -8.75 8.73
N ASP A 173 13.67 -9.48 9.64
CA ASP A 173 14.13 -10.76 10.17
C ASP A 173 14.20 -11.86 9.09
N ASN A 174 13.54 -11.67 7.92
CA ASN A 174 13.60 -12.56 6.75
C ASN A 174 14.48 -11.99 5.61
N ASP A 175 15.28 -10.96 5.88
CA ASP A 175 16.16 -10.27 4.91
C ASP A 175 15.40 -9.69 3.69
N ILE A 176 14.14 -9.31 3.89
CA ILE A 176 13.31 -8.65 2.89
C ILE A 176 13.28 -7.15 3.21
N LYS A 177 13.87 -6.34 2.33
CA LYS A 177 14.09 -4.91 2.56
C LYS A 177 13.46 -4.07 1.45
N TYR A 178 12.87 -2.96 1.84
CA TYR A 178 12.28 -1.95 0.97
C TYR A 178 12.74 -0.57 1.44
N SER A 179 13.03 0.34 0.51
CA SER A 179 13.40 1.71 0.88
C SER A 179 12.15 2.55 1.17
N THR A 180 11.06 2.29 0.45
CA THR A 180 9.82 3.06 0.52
C THR A 180 8.62 2.15 0.78
N ILE A 181 7.87 2.44 1.84
CA ILE A 181 6.73 1.63 2.28
C ILE A 181 5.46 2.48 2.29
N HIS A 182 4.58 2.20 1.34
CA HIS A 182 3.30 2.84 1.15
C HIS A 182 2.26 2.21 2.10
N CYS A 183 1.83 2.99 3.08
CA CYS A 183 0.88 2.57 4.10
C CYS A 183 -0.56 2.87 3.64
N SER A 184 -1.20 1.86 3.02
CA SER A 184 -2.58 1.94 2.53
C SER A 184 -3.55 1.43 3.59
N PHE A 185 -3.81 2.23 4.61
CA PHE A 185 -4.75 1.91 5.68
C PHE A 185 -5.18 3.16 6.46
N CYS A 186 -6.29 3.05 7.20
CA CYS A 186 -6.77 4.09 8.10
C CYS A 186 -5.80 4.30 9.28
N ARG A 187 -5.72 5.54 9.77
CA ARG A 187 -4.91 5.89 10.95
C ARG A 187 -5.79 6.40 12.09
N GLY A 188 -7.02 5.91 12.14
CA GLY A 188 -8.02 6.25 13.14
C GLY A 188 -7.60 5.84 14.56
N LEU A 189 -8.33 6.35 15.54
CA LEU A 189 -8.07 6.06 16.96
C LEU A 189 -8.72 4.74 17.36
N GLN A 190 -8.07 3.96 18.22
CA GLN A 190 -8.59 2.69 18.71
C GLN A 190 -9.88 2.85 19.52
N ASN A 191 -9.95 3.88 20.37
CA ASN A 191 -11.01 4.11 21.36
C ASN A 191 -11.52 5.56 21.35
N GLY A 192 -11.51 6.23 20.20
CA GLY A 192 -11.88 7.64 20.09
C GLY A 192 -12.61 7.96 18.80
N THR A 193 -13.27 9.11 18.75
CA THR A 193 -13.88 9.63 17.53
C THR A 193 -12.77 9.99 16.55
N ASN A 194 -12.77 9.36 15.38
CA ASN A 194 -11.87 9.76 14.30
C ASN A 194 -12.14 11.22 13.93
N PHE A 195 -11.11 11.94 13.49
CA PHE A 195 -11.22 13.35 13.07
C PHE A 195 -12.00 13.53 11.76
N GLY A 196 -12.47 12.42 11.18
CA GLY A 196 -13.21 12.35 9.93
C GLY A 196 -12.49 11.50 8.90
N GLN A 197 -12.91 11.64 7.65
CA GLN A 197 -12.36 10.95 6.50
C GLN A 197 -11.52 11.90 5.66
N GLN A 198 -10.32 11.48 5.27
CA GLN A 198 -9.48 12.21 4.31
C GLN A 198 -9.38 11.45 3.00
N ASN A 199 -9.81 12.09 1.91
CA ASN A 199 -9.65 11.51 0.58
C ASN A 199 -8.17 11.61 0.11
N PRO A 200 -7.73 10.68 -0.76
CA PRO A 200 -6.41 10.73 -1.39
C PRO A 200 -6.17 12.06 -2.10
N VAL A 201 -4.95 12.60 -2.06
CA VAL A 201 -4.61 13.82 -2.80
C VAL A 201 -3.95 13.44 -4.13
N PRO A 202 -4.52 13.82 -5.28
CA PRO A 202 -3.90 13.58 -6.57
C PRO A 202 -2.51 14.24 -6.69
N LEU A 203 -1.61 13.58 -7.41
CA LEU A 203 -0.33 14.13 -7.82
C LEU A 203 -0.53 14.93 -9.11
N GLY A 204 -0.58 16.26 -8.99
CA GLY A 204 -0.85 17.19 -10.10
C GLY A 204 -2.21 17.87 -10.00
N LYS A 205 -2.52 18.79 -10.93
CA LYS A 205 -3.90 19.24 -11.12
C LYS A 205 -4.69 18.02 -11.57
N SER A 206 -5.77 17.69 -10.86
CA SER A 206 -6.74 16.76 -11.39
C SER A 206 -7.20 17.34 -12.73
N ILE A 207 -7.17 16.57 -13.82
CA ILE A 207 -7.78 17.01 -15.09
C ILE A 207 -9.32 17.01 -14.99
N PHE A 208 -9.87 16.65 -13.83
CA PHE A 208 -11.27 16.85 -13.45
C PHE A 208 -11.49 18.19 -12.71
N ASP A 209 -10.44 19.01 -12.51
CA ASP A 209 -10.52 20.37 -11.98
C ASP A 209 -10.58 21.43 -13.09
#